data_AF-A0A402D3W1-F1
#
_entry.id   AF-A0A402D3W1-F1
#
_cell.length_a   1.000
_cell.length_b   1.000
_cell.length_c   1.000
_cell.angle_alpha   90.00
_cell.angle_beta   90.00
_cell.angle_gamma   90.00
#
_symmetry.space_group_name_H-M   'P 1'
#
loop_
_entity.id
_entity.type
_entity.pdbx_description
1 polymer ?
#
loop_
_entity_poly.entity_id
_entity_poly.type
_entity_poly.pdbx_seq_one_letter_code
_entity_poly.pdbx_strand_id
1 'polypeptide(L)'
;MLIEIPVAPDFSFHETVSSHGWRRLAPFHWDEEPAVLERIEALNDGSVVHLKIQSEGSTVIVATTSEETDGAEIARRVRRMLQLDLPIDEFHAYCATRPELAHIPGTLQGRMLRGSSLFEDVSKVIATSNTTWAQTIAMTDRLAAHFGSSLPSDPERHAFPTPQQIASVPFAEFAALAKMGYRNAYVHKIATDIAAGALDIESWQTAPLPADALRKHLLSLPGVGPYGAACLMLYLGKPAHVNVDSWARTLLGKELGRPVTDKEVYAYFEGYGEWRGLVYNFYPWKKDEAAEA
;
A
#
# COMPACT_ATOMS: atom_id res chain seq x y z
N MET A 1 17.49 -19.22 -0.84
CA MET A 1 17.48 -18.99 0.63
C MET A 1 16.04 -19.00 1.14
N LEU A 2 15.84 -19.43 2.39
CA LEU A 2 14.55 -19.39 3.08
C LEU A 2 14.68 -18.52 4.34
N ILE A 3 13.75 -17.59 4.53
CA ILE A 3 13.71 -16.65 5.66
C ILE A 3 12.40 -16.86 6.42
N GLU A 4 12.50 -17.01 7.73
CA GLU A 4 11.35 -17.18 8.62
C GLU A 4 11.15 -15.91 9.44
N ILE A 5 9.93 -15.37 9.41
CA ILE A 5 9.56 -14.16 10.13
C ILE A 5 8.43 -14.51 11.10
N PRO A 6 8.70 -14.57 12.41
CA PRO A 6 7.66 -14.79 13.41
C PRO A 6 6.61 -13.66 13.37
N VAL A 7 5.34 -14.04 13.51
CA VAL A 7 4.21 -13.12 13.53
C VAL A 7 3.40 -13.25 14.83
N ALA A 8 2.73 -12.17 15.20
CA ALA A 8 1.85 -12.16 16.37
C ALA A 8 0.61 -13.04 16.14
N PRO A 9 -0.03 -13.57 17.20
CA PRO A 9 -1.26 -14.36 17.08
C PRO A 9 -2.44 -13.60 16.47
N ASP A 10 -2.38 -12.26 16.46
CA ASP A 10 -3.40 -11.38 15.89
C ASP A 10 -3.19 -11.08 14.39
N PHE A 11 -2.28 -11.80 13.73
CA PHE A 11 -1.95 -11.62 12.33
C PHE A 11 -2.66 -12.65 11.44
N SER A 12 -3.35 -12.17 10.40
CA SER A 12 -3.79 -12.98 9.28
C SER A 12 -3.10 -12.53 7.99
N PHE A 13 -2.35 -13.44 7.39
CA PHE A 13 -1.67 -13.19 6.10
C PHE A 13 -2.69 -12.92 4.99
N HIS A 14 -3.70 -13.78 4.87
CA HIS A 14 -4.75 -13.63 3.86
C HIS A 14 -5.48 -12.30 4.01
N GLU A 15 -5.95 -11.94 5.20
CA GLU A 15 -6.69 -10.68 5.39
C GLU A 15 -5.81 -9.45 5.11
N THR A 16 -4.52 -9.51 5.45
CA THR A 16 -3.59 -8.41 5.17
C THR A 16 -3.36 -8.26 3.67
N VAL A 17 -3.09 -9.35 2.95
CA VAL A 17 -2.81 -9.31 1.50
C VAL A 17 -4.06 -8.97 0.69
N SER A 18 -5.21 -9.47 1.11
CA SER A 18 -6.52 -9.25 0.47
C SER A 18 -7.22 -7.98 0.93
N SER A 19 -6.60 -7.19 1.83
CA SER A 19 -7.18 -5.96 2.39
C SER A 19 -7.58 -4.92 1.33
N HIS A 20 -6.88 -4.86 0.19
CA HIS A 20 -7.21 -3.99 -0.95
C HIS A 20 -6.46 -4.41 -2.22
N GLY A 21 -6.55 -3.56 -3.26
CA GLY A 21 -6.02 -3.84 -4.59
C GLY A 21 -4.50 -3.90 -4.73
N TRP A 22 -3.67 -3.55 -3.72
CA TRP A 22 -2.20 -3.54 -3.88
C TRP A 22 -1.60 -4.84 -4.38
N ARG A 23 -2.20 -5.98 -4.01
CA ARG A 23 -1.76 -7.31 -4.44
C ARG A 23 -1.78 -7.49 -5.98
N ARG A 24 -2.48 -6.62 -6.70
CA ARG A 24 -2.60 -6.58 -8.16
C ARG A 24 -1.72 -5.52 -8.83
N LEU A 25 -0.99 -4.71 -8.06
CA LEU A 25 -0.13 -3.66 -8.62
C LEU A 25 1.32 -4.13 -8.63
N ALA A 26 1.98 -4.03 -9.78
CA ALA A 26 3.40 -4.32 -9.90
C ALA A 26 4.23 -3.66 -8.78
N PRO A 27 5.25 -4.33 -8.23
CA PRO A 27 5.77 -5.64 -8.66
C PRO A 27 5.13 -6.83 -7.92
N PHE A 28 3.98 -6.64 -7.25
CA PHE A 28 3.27 -7.75 -6.61
C PHE A 28 2.52 -8.61 -7.64
N HIS A 29 2.43 -9.90 -7.33
CA HIS A 29 1.51 -10.84 -7.95
C HIS A 29 0.93 -11.73 -6.86
N TRP A 30 -0.39 -11.98 -6.89
CA TRP A 30 -1.08 -12.81 -5.92
C TRP A 30 -1.60 -14.07 -6.60
N ASP A 31 -1.16 -15.21 -6.09
CA ASP A 31 -1.71 -16.52 -6.43
C ASP A 31 -2.70 -16.95 -5.35
N GLU A 32 -3.99 -17.00 -5.69
CA GLU A 32 -5.08 -17.28 -4.74
C GLU A 32 -4.99 -18.72 -4.20
N GLU A 33 -4.55 -19.68 -5.02
CA GLU A 33 -4.38 -21.08 -4.65
C GLU A 33 -3.02 -21.55 -5.19
N PRO A 34 -1.93 -21.37 -4.40
CA PRO A 34 -1.86 -21.75 -2.99
C PRO A 34 -1.65 -20.60 -1.98
N ALA A 35 -2.29 -19.44 -2.19
CA ALA A 35 -2.17 -18.25 -1.34
C ALA A 35 -0.72 -17.74 -1.20
N VAL A 36 -0.08 -17.44 -2.34
CA VAL A 36 1.31 -16.94 -2.42
C VAL A 36 1.30 -15.48 -2.85
N LEU A 37 1.94 -14.61 -2.06
CA LEU A 37 2.30 -13.28 -2.51
C LEU A 37 3.70 -13.33 -3.13
N GLU A 38 3.76 -13.15 -4.44
CA GLU A 38 5.01 -12.98 -5.18
C GLU A 38 5.39 -11.51 -5.31
N ARG A 39 6.69 -11.22 -5.29
CA ARG A 39 7.21 -9.88 -5.54
C ARG A 39 8.61 -9.92 -6.16
N ILE A 40 8.86 -9.10 -7.17
CA ILE A 40 10.24 -8.78 -7.57
C ILE A 40 10.74 -7.61 -6.72
N GLU A 41 11.85 -7.80 -6.03
CA GLU A 41 12.43 -6.81 -5.13
C GLU A 41 13.89 -6.53 -5.49
N ALA A 42 14.23 -5.25 -5.59
CA ALA A 42 15.61 -4.79 -5.70
C ALA A 42 16.14 -4.47 -4.28
N LEU A 43 17.29 -5.06 -3.93
CA LEU A 43 17.95 -4.86 -2.63
C LEU A 43 18.99 -3.73 -2.71
N ASN A 44 19.47 -3.27 -1.55
CA ASN A 44 20.39 -2.13 -1.49
C ASN A 44 21.77 -2.42 -2.12
N ASP A 45 22.16 -3.69 -2.22
CA ASP A 45 23.39 -4.12 -2.90
C ASP A 45 23.26 -4.15 -4.43
N GLY A 46 22.08 -3.83 -4.97
CA GLY A 46 21.76 -3.83 -6.40
C GLY A 46 21.28 -5.18 -6.93
N SER A 47 21.25 -6.24 -6.10
CA SER A 47 20.66 -7.50 -6.50
C SER A 47 19.14 -7.39 -6.67
N VAL A 48 18.59 -8.15 -7.61
CA VAL A 48 17.15 -8.24 -7.86
C VAL A 48 16.72 -9.68 -7.64
N VAL A 49 15.78 -9.88 -6.73
CA VAL A 49 15.32 -11.20 -6.30
C VAL A 49 13.83 -11.38 -6.53
N HIS A 50 13.43 -12.63 -6.74
CA HIS A 50 12.03 -13.01 -6.71
C HIS A 50 11.70 -13.58 -5.33
N LEU A 51 10.83 -12.87 -4.60
CA LEU A 51 10.30 -13.29 -3.31
C LEU A 51 8.98 -14.03 -3.50
N LYS A 52 8.87 -15.22 -2.90
CA LYS A 52 7.61 -15.94 -2.68
C LYS A 52 7.30 -15.92 -1.20
N ILE A 53 6.20 -15.28 -0.82
CA ILE A 53 5.83 -15.02 0.56
C ILE A 53 4.54 -15.79 0.87
N GLN A 54 4.58 -16.61 1.91
CA GLN A 54 3.45 -17.39 2.41
C GLN A 54 3.43 -17.38 3.94
N SER A 55 2.34 -17.85 4.54
CA SER A 55 2.23 -18.03 5.99
C SER A 55 2.04 -19.49 6.33
N GLU A 56 2.76 -19.95 7.35
CA GLU A 56 2.66 -21.29 7.93
C GLU A 56 2.55 -21.16 9.46
N GLY A 57 1.37 -21.43 10.00
CA GLY A 57 1.10 -21.25 11.44
C GLY A 57 1.39 -19.81 11.89
N SER A 58 2.29 -19.66 12.86
CA SER A 58 2.70 -18.36 13.43
C SER A 58 3.95 -17.76 12.78
N THR A 59 4.23 -18.12 11.52
CA THR A 59 5.43 -17.69 10.80
C THR A 59 5.08 -17.30 9.37
N VAL A 60 5.63 -16.18 8.90
CA VAL A 60 5.70 -15.85 7.48
C VAL A 60 7.00 -16.42 6.90
N ILE A 61 6.87 -17.25 5.87
CA ILE A 61 7.98 -17.89 5.16
C ILE A 61 8.23 -17.11 3.87
N VAL A 62 9.49 -16.72 3.65
CA VAL A 62 9.93 -16.04 2.44
C VAL A 62 10.98 -16.88 1.74
N ALA A 63 10.63 -17.43 0.59
CA ALA A 63 11.59 -18.09 -0.30
C ALA A 63 12.11 -17.09 -1.34
N THR A 64 13.42 -17.12 -1.58
CA THR A 64 14.09 -16.28 -2.58
C THR A 64 14.99 -17.09 -3.50
N THR A 65 15.08 -16.67 -4.76
CA THR A 65 15.88 -17.29 -5.83
C THR A 65 17.39 -17.16 -5.64
N SER A 66 17.86 -16.33 -4.70
CA SER A 66 19.29 -16.14 -4.42
C SER A 66 19.67 -16.62 -3.02
N GLU A 67 20.80 -17.32 -2.88
CA GLU A 67 21.33 -17.77 -1.58
C GLU A 67 22.24 -16.74 -0.91
N GLU A 68 22.81 -15.81 -1.66
CA GLU A 68 23.85 -14.86 -1.18
C GLU A 68 23.29 -13.47 -0.82
N THR A 69 21.98 -13.35 -0.60
CA THR A 69 21.32 -12.04 -0.39
C THR A 69 21.12 -11.71 1.08
N ASP A 70 21.01 -10.42 1.41
CA ASP A 70 20.76 -9.95 2.79
C ASP A 70 19.35 -10.35 3.26
N GLY A 71 19.27 -11.51 3.92
CA GLY A 71 18.03 -12.01 4.51
C GLY A 71 17.44 -11.08 5.57
N ALA A 72 18.26 -10.27 6.25
CA ALA A 72 17.77 -9.31 7.22
C ALA A 72 17.12 -8.10 6.53
N GLU A 73 17.66 -7.65 5.39
CA GLU A 73 16.98 -6.65 4.56
C GLU A 73 15.63 -7.18 4.07
N ILE A 74 15.60 -8.37 3.48
CA ILE A 74 14.35 -8.97 2.98
C ILE A 74 13.32 -9.08 4.11
N ALA A 75 13.74 -9.55 5.30
CA ALA A 75 12.86 -9.61 6.46
C ALA A 75 12.30 -8.24 6.83
N ARG A 76 13.12 -7.19 6.89
CA ARG A 76 12.64 -5.81 7.15
C ARG A 76 11.64 -5.33 6.10
N ARG A 77 11.89 -5.59 4.82
CA ARG A 77 11.00 -5.22 3.71
C ARG A 77 9.66 -5.95 3.81
N VAL A 78 9.66 -7.25 4.09
CA VAL A 78 8.43 -8.06 4.22
C VAL A 78 7.64 -7.66 5.48
N ARG A 79 8.31 -7.42 6.61
CA ARG A 79 7.67 -6.84 7.81
C ARG A 79 6.99 -5.52 7.51
N ARG A 80 7.64 -4.65 6.72
CA ARG A 80 7.03 -3.41 6.24
C ARG A 80 5.78 -3.72 5.41
N MET A 81 5.91 -4.50 4.34
CA MET A 81 4.82 -4.78 3.38
C MET A 81 3.56 -5.30 4.09
N LEU A 82 3.72 -6.23 5.03
CA LEU A 82 2.64 -6.88 5.76
C LEU A 82 2.23 -6.18 7.06
N GLN A 83 2.84 -5.02 7.38
CA GLN A 83 2.60 -4.27 8.61
C GLN A 83 2.71 -5.12 9.89
N LEU A 84 3.70 -6.02 9.96
CA LEU A 84 3.86 -6.96 11.07
C LEU A 84 4.17 -6.28 12.41
N ASP A 85 4.65 -5.04 12.36
CA ASP A 85 4.98 -4.21 13.53
C ASP A 85 3.87 -3.24 13.93
N LEU A 86 2.72 -3.23 13.24
CA LEU A 86 1.59 -2.38 13.61
C LEU A 86 0.91 -2.96 14.88
N PRO A 87 0.89 -2.24 16.01
CA PRO A 87 0.09 -2.64 17.17
C PRO A 87 -1.39 -2.47 16.81
N ILE A 88 -2.10 -3.59 16.66
CA ILE A 88 -3.51 -3.63 16.25
C ILE A 88 -4.44 -4.03 17.41
N ASP A 89 -3.87 -4.41 18.55
CA ASP A 89 -4.57 -4.90 19.73
C ASP A 89 -5.56 -3.86 20.29
N GLU A 90 -5.16 -2.59 20.38
CA GLU A 90 -6.06 -1.51 20.80
C GLU A 90 -7.23 -1.31 19.83
N PHE A 91 -6.99 -1.45 18.52
CA PHE A 91 -8.03 -1.38 17.50
C PHE A 91 -8.99 -2.59 17.59
N HIS A 92 -8.45 -3.79 17.77
CA HIS A 92 -9.24 -5.01 17.96
C HIS A 92 -10.10 -4.95 19.22
N ALA A 93 -9.54 -4.48 20.34
CA ALA A 93 -10.28 -4.25 21.59
C ALA A 93 -11.39 -3.21 21.39
N TYR A 94 -11.09 -2.11 20.66
CA TYR A 94 -12.08 -1.11 20.30
C TYR A 94 -13.24 -1.71 19.48
N CYS A 95 -12.94 -2.51 18.45
CA CYS A 95 -13.94 -3.17 17.60
C CYS A 95 -14.74 -4.24 18.35
N ALA A 96 -14.13 -5.00 19.27
CA ALA A 96 -14.80 -6.06 20.03
C ALA A 96 -15.95 -5.53 20.91
N THR A 97 -15.92 -4.26 21.29
CA THR A 97 -17.00 -3.60 22.06
C THR A 97 -18.19 -3.15 21.21
N ARG A 98 -18.13 -3.35 19.87
CA ARG A 98 -19.12 -2.86 18.90
C ARG A 98 -19.64 -4.01 18.02
N PRO A 99 -20.91 -4.42 18.17
CA PRO A 99 -21.46 -5.55 17.41
C PRO A 99 -21.28 -5.44 15.89
N GLU A 100 -21.39 -4.24 15.33
CA GLU A 100 -21.24 -3.99 13.89
C GLU A 100 -19.79 -4.08 13.39
N LEU A 101 -18.79 -4.15 14.28
CA LEU A 101 -17.38 -4.28 13.93
C LEU A 101 -16.75 -5.59 14.45
N ALA A 102 -17.54 -6.47 15.06
CA ALA A 102 -17.05 -7.67 15.71
C ALA A 102 -16.37 -8.68 14.74
N HIS A 103 -16.64 -8.58 13.44
CA HIS A 103 -15.94 -9.38 12.42
C HIS A 103 -14.46 -9.04 12.33
N ILE A 104 -14.06 -7.78 12.59
CA ILE A 104 -12.68 -7.32 12.44
C ILE A 104 -11.71 -8.12 13.34
N PRO A 105 -11.91 -8.19 14.67
CA PRO A 105 -11.08 -9.04 15.52
C PRO A 105 -11.37 -10.54 15.29
N GLY A 106 -12.57 -10.91 14.84
CA GLY A 106 -12.92 -12.31 14.56
C GLY A 106 -12.16 -12.92 13.38
N THR A 107 -11.81 -12.12 12.37
CA THR A 107 -11.05 -12.54 11.19
C THR A 107 -9.61 -12.03 11.18
N LEU A 108 -9.20 -11.27 12.20
CA LEU A 108 -7.87 -10.63 12.31
C LEU A 108 -7.59 -9.58 11.23
N GLN A 109 -8.61 -8.80 10.87
CA GLN A 109 -8.51 -7.66 9.95
C GLN A 109 -7.88 -6.42 10.62
N GLY A 110 -7.48 -5.43 9.83
CA GLY A 110 -6.94 -4.15 10.34
C GLY A 110 -5.55 -3.80 9.83
N ARG A 111 -4.80 -4.78 9.33
CA ARG A 111 -3.52 -4.57 8.63
C ARG A 111 -3.76 -4.50 7.12
N MET A 112 -2.99 -3.66 6.44
CA MET A 112 -3.12 -3.44 5.00
C MET A 112 -1.80 -3.67 4.28
N LEU A 113 -1.84 -4.38 3.15
CA LEU A 113 -0.67 -4.57 2.30
C LEU A 113 -0.16 -3.21 1.79
N ARG A 114 1.14 -2.98 1.90
CA ARG A 114 1.81 -1.80 1.36
C ARG A 114 3.08 -2.20 0.59
N GLY A 115 3.68 -1.25 -0.11
CA GLY A 115 4.92 -1.45 -0.87
C GLY A 115 6.13 -1.71 0.03
N SER A 116 7.32 -1.79 -0.58
CA SER A 116 8.57 -2.00 0.17
C SER A 116 9.27 -0.69 0.60
N SER A 117 8.76 0.46 0.13
CA SER A 117 9.20 1.82 0.47
C SER A 117 8.02 2.80 0.54
N LEU A 118 8.19 3.95 1.20
CA LEU A 118 7.16 5.00 1.18
C LEU A 118 7.05 5.65 -0.20
N PHE A 119 8.14 5.76 -0.94
CA PHE A 119 8.13 6.24 -2.32
C PHE A 119 7.22 5.41 -3.23
N GLU A 120 7.27 4.08 -3.12
CA GLU A 120 6.38 3.18 -3.86
C GLU A 120 4.91 3.45 -3.50
N ASP A 121 4.60 3.54 -2.21
CA ASP A 121 3.23 3.81 -1.74
C ASP A 121 2.71 5.17 -2.25
N VAL A 122 3.53 6.22 -2.17
CA VAL A 122 3.19 7.56 -2.68
C VAL A 122 2.93 7.52 -4.19
N SER A 123 3.81 6.88 -4.95
CA SER A 123 3.70 6.81 -6.42
C SER A 123 2.45 6.07 -6.85
N LYS A 124 2.13 4.95 -6.19
CA LYS A 124 0.91 4.18 -6.46
C LYS A 124 -0.35 4.92 -6.01
N VAL A 125 -0.34 5.64 -4.89
CA VAL A 125 -1.47 6.49 -4.44
C VAL A 125 -1.71 7.65 -5.40
N ILE A 126 -0.66 8.26 -5.94
CA ILE A 126 -0.81 9.27 -7.01
C ILE A 126 -1.47 8.62 -8.24
N ALA A 127 -1.07 7.39 -8.59
CA ALA A 127 -1.65 6.65 -9.70
C ALA A 127 -3.15 6.35 -9.54
N THR A 128 -3.69 6.22 -8.31
CA THR A 128 -5.13 5.95 -8.09
C THR A 128 -6.02 7.18 -8.20
N SER A 129 -5.46 8.39 -8.13
CA SER A 129 -6.25 9.63 -8.08
C SER A 129 -6.95 9.88 -9.41
N ASN A 130 -8.26 10.17 -9.45
CA ASN A 130 -9.03 10.52 -10.67
C ASN A 130 -8.83 9.58 -11.88
N THR A 131 -8.88 8.27 -11.65
CA THR A 131 -8.68 7.27 -12.70
C THR A 131 -9.51 6.02 -12.43
N THR A 132 -9.52 5.08 -13.38
CA THR A 132 -10.07 3.74 -13.17
C THR A 132 -9.00 2.80 -12.61
N TRP A 133 -9.42 1.73 -11.95
CA TRP A 133 -8.50 0.71 -11.43
C TRP A 133 -7.64 0.07 -12.52
N ALA A 134 -8.22 -0.21 -13.70
CA ALA A 134 -7.47 -0.73 -14.84
C ALA A 134 -6.35 0.21 -15.30
N GLN A 135 -6.59 1.53 -15.25
CA GLN A 135 -5.56 2.51 -15.55
C GLN A 135 -4.51 2.60 -14.43
N THR A 136 -4.89 2.45 -13.16
CA THR A 136 -3.94 2.33 -12.05
C THR A 136 -2.96 1.18 -12.28
N ILE A 137 -3.48 -0.02 -12.55
CA ILE A 137 -2.67 -1.21 -12.86
C ILE A 137 -1.72 -0.90 -14.03
N ALA A 138 -2.25 -0.41 -15.14
CA ALA A 138 -1.45 -0.14 -16.33
C ALA A 138 -0.35 0.92 -16.09
N MET A 139 -0.61 1.94 -15.26
CA MET A 139 0.40 2.92 -14.87
C MET A 139 1.50 2.30 -14.00
N THR A 140 1.14 1.47 -13.02
CA THR A 140 2.13 0.83 -12.15
C THR A 140 2.96 -0.21 -12.87
N ASP A 141 2.36 -0.95 -13.81
CA ASP A 141 3.07 -1.93 -14.63
C ASP A 141 4.12 -1.24 -15.52
N ARG A 142 3.76 -0.11 -16.14
CA ARG A 142 4.71 0.70 -16.93
C ARG A 142 5.82 1.29 -16.06
N LEU A 143 5.52 1.71 -14.83
CA LEU A 143 6.54 2.20 -13.91
C LEU A 143 7.59 1.10 -13.62
N ALA A 144 7.14 -0.11 -13.29
CA ALA A 144 8.04 -1.24 -13.06
C ALA A 144 8.80 -1.63 -14.35
N ALA A 145 8.09 -1.86 -15.45
CA ALA A 145 8.67 -2.38 -16.69
C ALA A 145 9.68 -1.43 -17.37
N HIS A 146 9.48 -0.11 -17.28
CA HIS A 146 10.35 0.86 -17.98
C HIS A 146 11.45 1.46 -17.11
N PHE A 147 11.30 1.44 -15.79
CA PHE A 147 12.24 2.14 -14.89
C PHE A 147 12.77 1.26 -13.75
N GLY A 148 12.15 0.10 -13.50
CA GLY A 148 12.59 -0.86 -12.49
C GLY A 148 13.74 -1.72 -12.98
N SER A 149 14.49 -2.29 -12.04
CA SER A 149 15.51 -3.29 -12.38
C SER A 149 14.85 -4.63 -12.74
N SER A 150 15.27 -5.23 -13.85
CA SER A 150 14.81 -6.55 -14.30
C SER A 150 15.35 -7.67 -13.42
N LEU A 151 14.56 -8.72 -13.19
CA LEU A 151 15.01 -9.94 -12.55
C LEU A 151 15.98 -10.70 -13.50
N PRO A 152 17.20 -11.06 -13.07
CA PRO A 152 18.17 -11.74 -13.97
C PRO A 152 17.68 -13.05 -14.58
N SER A 153 16.86 -13.82 -13.85
CA SER A 153 16.30 -15.09 -14.32
C SER A 153 15.06 -14.94 -15.20
N ASP A 154 14.42 -13.77 -15.20
CA ASP A 154 13.22 -13.47 -15.99
C ASP A 154 13.17 -11.97 -16.31
N PRO A 155 13.81 -11.52 -17.40
CA PRO A 155 13.97 -10.11 -17.71
C PRO A 155 12.66 -9.35 -17.97
N GLU A 156 11.53 -10.03 -18.14
CA GLU A 156 10.21 -9.40 -18.30
C GLU A 156 9.63 -8.94 -16.95
N ARG A 157 10.09 -9.53 -15.84
CA ARG A 157 9.65 -9.17 -14.49
C ARG A 157 10.61 -8.17 -13.87
N HIS A 158 10.05 -7.09 -13.35
CA HIS A 158 10.82 -5.95 -12.86
C HIS A 158 10.45 -5.60 -11.41
N ALA A 159 11.43 -5.13 -10.64
CA ALA A 159 11.18 -4.50 -9.34
C ALA A 159 10.47 -3.15 -9.52
N PHE A 160 9.93 -2.58 -8.44
CA PHE A 160 9.49 -1.18 -8.48
C PHE A 160 10.71 -0.26 -8.63
N PRO A 161 10.66 0.80 -9.45
CA PRO A 161 11.79 1.72 -9.61
C PRO A 161 12.14 2.46 -8.32
N THR A 162 13.43 2.63 -8.08
CA THR A 162 13.93 3.58 -7.07
C THR A 162 13.75 5.03 -7.54
N PRO A 163 13.74 6.01 -6.63
CA PRO A 163 13.77 7.42 -6.99
C PRO A 163 14.93 7.77 -7.92
N GLN A 164 16.12 7.18 -7.69
CA GLN A 164 17.32 7.42 -8.48
C GLN A 164 17.17 6.93 -9.92
N GLN A 165 16.51 5.78 -10.12
CA GLN A 165 16.24 5.26 -11.47
C GLN A 165 15.32 6.21 -12.26
N ILE A 166 14.22 6.65 -11.65
CA ILE A 166 13.31 7.62 -12.30
C ILE A 166 14.03 8.96 -12.56
N ALA A 167 14.79 9.47 -11.60
CA ALA A 167 15.50 10.75 -11.72
C ALA A 167 16.60 10.75 -12.79
N SER A 168 17.17 9.57 -13.10
CA SER A 168 18.17 9.42 -14.16
C SER A 168 17.61 9.60 -15.57
N VAL A 169 16.27 9.50 -15.72
CA VAL A 169 15.59 9.64 -17.00
C VAL A 169 15.06 11.07 -17.19
N PRO A 170 15.33 11.72 -18.33
CA PRO A 170 14.77 13.04 -18.64
C PRO A 170 13.23 13.02 -18.57
N PHE A 171 12.63 14.09 -18.02
CA PHE A 171 11.17 14.15 -17.80
C PHE A 171 10.34 13.83 -19.05
N ALA A 172 10.74 14.31 -20.23
CA ALA A 172 10.02 14.08 -21.47
C ALA A 172 9.96 12.58 -21.83
N GLU A 173 11.05 11.86 -21.62
CA GLU A 173 11.14 10.41 -21.84
C GLU A 173 10.35 9.65 -20.77
N PHE A 174 10.52 10.02 -19.49
CA PHE A 174 9.73 9.46 -18.39
C PHE A 174 8.23 9.59 -18.67
N ALA A 175 7.77 10.78 -19.06
CA ALA A 175 6.36 11.04 -19.34
C ALA A 175 5.81 10.22 -20.52
N ALA A 176 6.64 10.02 -21.56
CA ALA A 176 6.28 9.26 -22.75
C ALA A 176 6.12 7.75 -22.47
N LEU A 177 6.95 7.21 -21.56
CA LEU A 177 6.93 5.79 -21.18
C LEU A 177 5.93 5.50 -20.04
N ALA A 178 5.95 6.29 -18.96
CA ALA A 178 5.07 6.09 -17.81
C ALA A 178 3.58 6.31 -18.16
N LYS A 179 3.29 7.25 -19.07
CA LYS A 179 1.93 7.58 -19.55
C LYS A 179 0.92 7.74 -18.40
N MET A 180 1.27 8.49 -17.35
CA MET A 180 0.38 8.76 -16.21
C MET A 180 -0.41 10.09 -16.35
N GLY A 181 -0.27 10.76 -17.51
CA GLY A 181 -0.88 12.07 -17.76
C GLY A 181 -0.26 13.16 -16.90
N TYR A 182 -1.09 14.00 -16.27
CA TYR A 182 -0.62 15.08 -15.40
C TYR A 182 0.19 14.57 -14.19
N ARG A 183 -0.04 13.31 -13.77
CA ARG A 183 0.65 12.67 -12.63
C ARG A 183 2.14 12.44 -12.90
N ASN A 184 2.56 12.39 -14.17
CA ASN A 184 3.96 12.23 -14.54
C ASN A 184 4.82 13.30 -13.87
N ALA A 185 4.36 14.57 -13.87
CA ALA A 185 5.10 15.68 -13.28
C ALA A 185 5.27 15.53 -11.76
N TYR A 186 4.30 14.92 -11.08
CA TYR A 186 4.33 14.73 -9.62
C TYR A 186 5.31 13.62 -9.22
N VAL A 187 5.18 12.44 -9.83
CA VAL A 187 6.06 11.29 -9.53
C VAL A 187 7.50 11.61 -9.90
N HIS A 188 7.74 12.20 -11.08
CA HIS A 188 9.10 12.57 -11.52
C HIS A 188 9.72 13.64 -10.63
N LYS A 189 8.94 14.65 -10.21
CA LYS A 189 9.42 15.68 -9.27
C LYS A 189 9.79 15.07 -7.92
N ILE A 190 8.93 14.24 -7.33
CA ILE A 190 9.21 13.58 -6.04
C ILE A 190 10.48 12.72 -6.16
N ALA A 191 10.60 11.92 -7.22
CA ALA A 191 11.77 11.10 -7.46
C ALA A 191 13.05 11.93 -7.59
N THR A 192 13.00 13.03 -8.34
CA THR A 192 14.14 13.93 -8.55
C THR A 192 14.53 14.66 -7.26
N ASP A 193 13.57 15.16 -6.48
CA ASP A 193 13.83 15.83 -5.20
C ASP A 193 14.47 14.85 -4.20
N ILE A 194 14.03 13.58 -4.17
CA ILE A 194 14.64 12.54 -3.33
C ILE A 194 16.06 12.21 -3.82
N ALA A 195 16.25 12.00 -5.13
CA ALA A 195 17.55 11.68 -5.69
C ALA A 195 18.58 12.81 -5.48
N ALA A 196 18.13 14.07 -5.45
CA ALA A 196 18.95 15.24 -5.15
C ALA A 196 19.16 15.49 -3.64
N GLY A 197 18.53 14.70 -2.76
CA GLY A 197 18.59 14.88 -1.30
C GLY A 197 17.78 16.07 -0.77
N ALA A 198 16.93 16.70 -1.59
CA ALA A 198 16.06 17.80 -1.20
C ALA A 198 14.80 17.33 -0.44
N LEU A 199 14.48 16.04 -0.54
CA LEU A 199 13.33 15.41 0.11
C LEU A 199 13.73 14.04 0.65
N ASP A 200 13.46 13.79 1.93
CA ASP A 200 13.68 12.48 2.57
C ASP A 200 12.35 11.97 3.16
N ILE A 201 11.50 11.41 2.30
CA ILE A 201 10.22 10.85 2.75
C ILE A 201 10.40 9.54 3.52
N GLU A 202 11.46 8.77 3.27
CA GLU A 202 11.65 7.47 3.92
C GLU A 202 11.85 7.65 5.44
N SER A 203 12.51 8.74 5.86
CA SER A 203 12.64 9.13 7.27
C SER A 203 11.30 9.30 8.01
N TRP A 204 10.22 9.64 7.30
CA TRP A 204 8.90 9.89 7.92
C TRP A 204 8.25 8.63 8.48
N GLN A 205 8.71 7.44 8.08
CA GLN A 205 8.20 6.16 8.56
C GLN A 205 8.64 5.83 9.98
N THR A 206 9.82 6.31 10.39
CA THR A 206 10.43 6.03 11.69
C THR A 206 10.53 7.27 12.58
N ALA A 207 10.35 8.47 11.99
CA ALA A 207 10.37 9.70 12.76
C ALA A 207 9.21 9.73 13.78
N PRO A 208 9.46 10.13 15.04
CA PRO A 208 8.43 10.29 16.06
C PRO A 208 7.63 11.59 15.83
N LEU A 209 7.02 11.72 14.65
CA LEU A 209 6.22 12.88 14.29
C LEU A 209 4.78 12.74 14.82
N PRO A 210 4.21 13.82 15.38
CA PRO A 210 2.77 13.89 15.61
C PRO A 210 1.99 13.65 14.31
N ALA A 211 0.83 12.99 14.41
CA ALA A 211 0.03 12.61 13.24
C ALA A 211 -0.31 13.80 12.33
N ASP A 212 -0.66 14.95 12.90
CA ASP A 212 -0.97 16.17 12.15
C ASP A 212 0.25 16.73 11.39
N ALA A 213 1.45 16.65 11.99
CA ALA A 213 2.68 17.08 11.35
C ALA A 213 3.03 16.16 10.17
N LEU A 214 2.93 14.85 10.35
CA LEU A 214 3.11 13.87 9.28
C LEU A 214 2.12 14.10 8.14
N ARG A 215 0.84 14.30 8.46
CA ARG A 215 -0.18 14.61 7.46
C ARG A 215 0.13 15.89 6.69
N LYS A 216 0.63 16.93 7.36
CA LYS A 216 1.05 18.18 6.72
C LYS A 216 2.21 17.95 5.76
N HIS A 217 3.19 17.11 6.11
CA HIS A 217 4.27 16.74 5.21
C HIS A 217 3.74 15.98 3.97
N LEU A 218 2.87 14.99 4.17
CA LEU A 218 2.26 14.24 3.07
C LEU A 218 1.48 15.16 2.12
N LEU A 219 0.67 16.09 2.65
CA LEU A 219 -0.08 17.07 1.85
C LEU A 219 0.80 18.09 1.12
N SER A 220 2.07 18.23 1.51
CA SER A 220 3.01 19.11 0.81
C SER A 220 3.60 18.45 -0.43
N LEU A 221 3.47 17.13 -0.59
CA LEU A 221 3.94 16.41 -1.76
C LEU A 221 3.07 16.76 -2.98
N PRO A 222 3.68 17.03 -4.15
CA PRO A 222 2.90 17.28 -5.36
C PRO A 222 2.08 16.05 -5.71
N GLY A 223 0.81 16.26 -6.06
CA GLY A 223 -0.11 15.17 -6.40
C GLY A 223 -0.77 14.47 -5.22
N VAL A 224 -0.40 14.80 -3.97
CA VAL A 224 -1.00 14.21 -2.77
C VAL A 224 -2.06 15.16 -2.18
N GLY A 225 -3.32 14.91 -2.52
CA GLY A 225 -4.47 15.61 -1.94
C GLY A 225 -4.98 14.97 -0.63
N PRO A 226 -6.11 15.46 -0.07
CA PRO A 226 -6.70 14.92 1.17
C PRO A 226 -6.96 13.40 1.14
N TYR A 227 -7.43 12.87 0.02
CA TYR A 227 -7.60 11.43 -0.20
C TYR A 227 -6.26 10.68 -0.11
N GLY A 228 -5.27 11.11 -0.89
CA GLY A 228 -3.96 10.44 -0.93
C GLY A 228 -3.23 10.51 0.41
N ALA A 229 -3.31 11.65 1.10
CA ALA A 229 -2.77 11.79 2.45
C ALA A 229 -3.47 10.85 3.44
N ALA A 230 -4.79 10.67 3.36
CA ALA A 230 -5.50 9.72 4.22
C ALA A 230 -5.07 8.27 3.96
N CYS A 231 -4.92 7.86 2.69
CA CYS A 231 -4.38 6.53 2.33
C CYS A 231 -2.97 6.31 2.90
N LEU A 232 -2.07 7.28 2.71
CA LEU A 232 -0.69 7.17 3.19
C LEU A 232 -0.60 7.18 4.72
N MET A 233 -1.43 7.98 5.40
CA MET A 233 -1.54 7.97 6.86
C MET A 233 -1.99 6.60 7.39
N LEU A 234 -2.93 5.94 6.71
CA LEU A 234 -3.34 4.55 7.02
C LEU A 234 -2.15 3.59 6.89
N TYR A 235 -1.41 3.66 5.79
CA TYR A 235 -0.23 2.81 5.58
C TYR A 235 0.88 3.06 6.59
N LEU A 236 0.92 4.24 7.21
CA LEU A 236 1.85 4.63 8.27
C LEU A 236 1.30 4.39 9.69
N GLY A 237 0.16 3.70 9.84
CA GLY A 237 -0.41 3.36 11.15
C GLY A 237 -1.04 4.54 11.88
N LYS A 238 -1.48 5.59 11.16
CA LYS A 238 -2.16 6.77 11.70
C LYS A 238 -3.56 6.92 11.10
N PRO A 239 -4.53 6.08 11.49
CA PRO A 239 -5.78 5.89 10.75
C PRO A 239 -6.87 6.93 11.04
N ALA A 240 -6.52 8.10 11.58
CA ALA A 240 -7.49 9.10 12.02
C ALA A 240 -8.16 9.88 10.88
N HIS A 241 -8.07 9.44 9.63
CA HIS A 241 -8.68 10.09 8.47
C HIS A 241 -9.30 9.07 7.52
N VAL A 242 -10.49 9.37 7.03
CA VAL A 242 -11.18 8.58 6.01
C VAL A 242 -10.67 8.98 4.62
N ASN A 243 -10.23 8.01 3.83
CA ASN A 243 -9.82 8.15 2.43
C ASN A 243 -11.04 8.20 1.50
N VAL A 244 -11.82 9.29 1.59
CA VAL A 244 -13.04 9.49 0.80
C VAL A 244 -12.72 9.67 -0.70
N ASP A 245 -13.34 8.86 -1.54
CA ASP A 245 -13.34 8.96 -2.99
C ASP A 245 -14.75 8.72 -3.58
N SER A 246 -14.84 8.48 -4.90
CA SER A 246 -16.11 8.10 -5.54
C SER A 246 -16.64 6.73 -5.07
N TRP A 247 -15.76 5.82 -4.69
CA TRP A 247 -16.15 4.50 -4.19
C TRP A 247 -16.74 4.60 -2.79
N ALA A 248 -16.13 5.40 -1.90
CA ALA A 248 -16.65 5.70 -0.57
C ALA A 248 -18.11 6.21 -0.61
N ARG A 249 -18.39 7.14 -1.52
CA ARG A 249 -19.74 7.67 -1.76
C ARG A 249 -20.69 6.61 -2.32
N THR A 250 -20.20 5.75 -3.22
CA THR A 250 -20.99 4.64 -3.76
C THR A 250 -21.39 3.66 -2.66
N LEU A 251 -20.44 3.24 -1.84
CA LEU A 251 -20.65 2.28 -0.74
C LEU A 251 -21.63 2.82 0.30
N LEU A 252 -21.38 4.03 0.82
CA LEU A 252 -22.30 4.65 1.78
C LEU A 252 -23.65 4.97 1.14
N GLY A 253 -23.68 5.39 -0.12
CA GLY A 253 -24.92 5.68 -0.82
C GLY A 253 -25.81 4.45 -1.00
N LYS A 254 -25.21 3.28 -1.26
CA LYS A 254 -25.93 1.99 -1.26
C LYS A 254 -26.44 1.64 0.13
N GLU A 255 -25.60 1.78 1.16
CA GLU A 255 -25.98 1.50 2.54
C GLU A 255 -27.18 2.34 3.00
N LEU A 256 -27.22 3.61 2.61
CA LEU A 256 -28.30 4.55 2.94
C LEU A 256 -29.44 4.60 1.90
N GLY A 257 -29.33 3.86 0.79
CA GLY A 257 -30.33 3.85 -0.29
C GLY A 257 -30.48 5.19 -1.05
N ARG A 258 -29.47 6.08 -1.00
CA ARG A 258 -29.47 7.37 -1.71
C ARG A 258 -28.06 7.88 -2.01
N PRO A 259 -27.86 8.75 -3.01
CA PRO A 259 -26.58 9.44 -3.19
C PRO A 259 -26.18 10.24 -1.95
N VAL A 260 -24.86 10.31 -1.70
CA VAL A 260 -24.25 11.04 -0.59
C VAL A 260 -23.08 11.91 -1.05
N THR A 261 -22.76 12.91 -0.24
CA THR A 261 -21.63 13.82 -0.37
C THR A 261 -20.43 13.38 0.47
N ASP A 262 -19.24 13.90 0.17
CA ASP A 262 -18.03 13.63 0.97
C ASP A 262 -18.22 13.99 2.44
N LYS A 263 -18.93 15.11 2.71
CA LYS A 263 -19.24 15.56 4.07
C LYS A 263 -20.07 14.53 4.84
N GLU A 264 -21.01 13.88 4.18
CA GLU A 264 -21.83 12.83 4.79
C GLU A 264 -21.01 11.57 5.06
N VAL A 265 -20.07 11.21 4.17
CA VAL A 265 -19.13 10.11 4.44
C VAL A 265 -18.29 10.41 5.67
N TYR A 266 -17.70 11.61 5.77
CA TYR A 266 -16.93 12.01 6.95
C TYR A 266 -17.77 11.96 8.23
N ALA A 267 -18.99 12.52 8.21
CA ALA A 267 -19.88 12.53 9.36
C ALA A 267 -20.30 11.12 9.79
N TYR A 268 -20.52 10.20 8.85
CA TYR A 268 -20.90 8.82 9.14
C TYR A 268 -19.84 8.09 9.96
N PHE A 269 -18.55 8.35 9.69
CA PHE A 269 -17.44 7.70 10.39
C PHE A 269 -16.84 8.52 11.55
N GLU A 270 -17.34 9.73 11.80
CA GLU A 270 -16.78 10.64 12.81
C GLU A 270 -16.78 10.03 14.22
N GLY A 271 -17.85 9.29 14.55
CA GLY A 271 -18.02 8.61 15.84
C GLY A 271 -17.00 7.51 16.13
N TYR A 272 -16.21 7.08 15.14
CA TYR A 272 -15.16 6.07 15.34
C TYR A 272 -13.81 6.64 15.82
N GLY A 273 -13.74 7.95 16.09
CA GLY A 273 -12.57 8.59 16.70
C GLY A 273 -11.30 8.43 15.86
N GLU A 274 -10.20 8.04 16.51
CA GLU A 274 -8.91 7.84 15.83
C GLU A 274 -8.89 6.64 14.88
N TRP A 275 -9.82 5.69 15.04
CA TRP A 275 -9.89 4.47 14.24
C TRP A 275 -10.69 4.60 12.95
N ARG A 276 -11.33 5.76 12.72
CA ARG A 276 -12.30 5.95 11.63
C ARG A 276 -11.81 5.58 10.24
N GLY A 277 -10.54 5.77 9.93
CA GLY A 277 -9.95 5.34 8.66
C GLY A 277 -9.88 3.82 8.56
N LEU A 278 -9.42 3.10 9.60
CA LEU A 278 -9.44 1.64 9.59
C LEU A 278 -10.87 1.10 9.58
N VAL A 279 -11.77 1.67 10.40
CA VAL A 279 -13.18 1.28 10.40
C VAL A 279 -13.79 1.45 9.02
N TYR A 280 -13.54 2.56 8.33
CA TYR A 280 -14.01 2.75 6.95
C TYR A 280 -13.50 1.66 5.99
N ASN A 281 -12.20 1.33 6.03
CA ASN A 281 -11.61 0.37 5.10
C ASN A 281 -12.05 -1.08 5.38
N PHE A 282 -12.42 -1.41 6.62
CA PHE A 282 -12.90 -2.74 7.02
C PHE A 282 -14.39 -2.75 7.40
N TYR A 283 -15.14 -1.73 6.99
CA TYR A 283 -16.57 -1.63 7.29
C TYR A 283 -17.32 -2.77 6.59
N PRO A 284 -18.31 -3.42 7.23
CA PRO A 284 -19.03 -4.55 6.66
C PRO A 284 -20.11 -4.04 5.69
N TRP A 285 -19.67 -3.43 4.59
CA TRP A 285 -20.55 -2.97 3.53
C TRP A 285 -21.43 -4.11 3.04
N LYS A 286 -22.73 -3.86 2.83
CA LYS A 286 -23.61 -4.83 2.18
C LYS A 286 -23.04 -5.18 0.80
N LYS A 287 -22.61 -6.43 0.62
CA LYS A 287 -22.13 -6.92 -0.66
C LYS A 287 -23.32 -7.00 -1.62
N ASP A 288 -23.19 -6.39 -2.80
CA ASP A 288 -24.02 -6.73 -3.96
C ASP A 288 -23.41 -7.97 -4.61
N GLU A 289 -24.14 -9.08 -4.66
CA GLU A 289 -23.72 -10.32 -5.35
C GLU A 289 -23.39 -10.13 -6.85
N ALA A 290 -23.68 -8.95 -7.42
CA ALA A 290 -23.53 -8.65 -8.85
C ALA A 290 -22.26 -7.84 -9.21
N ALA A 291 -21.44 -7.41 -8.25
CA ALA A 291 -20.34 -6.45 -8.53
C ALA A 291 -18.93 -7.08 -8.61
N GLU A 292 -18.80 -8.40 -8.45
CA GLU A 292 -17.52 -9.13 -8.52
C GLU A 292 -17.30 -9.86 -9.87
N ALA A 293 -18.08 -9.53 -10.92
CA ALA A 293 -17.88 -10.02 -12.29
C ALA A 293 -17.08 -9.03 -13.16
#